data_AF-A0A924YBJ7-F1
#
_entry.id   AF-A0A924YBJ7-F1
#
_cell.length_a   1.000
_cell.length_b   1.000
_cell.length_c   1.000
_cell.angle_alpha   90.00
_cell.angle_beta   90.00
_cell.angle_gamma   90.00
#
_symmetry.space_group_name_H-M   'P 1'
#
loop_
_entity.id
_entity.type
_entity.pdbx_description
1 polymer ?
#
loop_
_entity_poly.entity_id
_entity_poly.type
_entity_poly.pdbx_seq_one_letter_code
_entity_poly.pdbx_strand_id
1 'polypeptide(L)' 'MSINIGVIGAGRIGKLHAEVLALRTPEANVSAIADINVAAARETAAKLGIPKAT' A
#
# COMPACT_ATOMS: atom_id res chain seq x y z
N MET A 1 14.59 10.56 6.99
CA MET A 1 14.23 10.77 5.57
C MET A 1 13.43 9.56 5.14
N SER A 2 12.24 9.72 4.55
CA SER A 2 11.40 8.59 4.13
C SER A 2 11.45 8.39 2.61
N ILE A 3 11.43 7.13 2.18
CA ILE A 3 11.36 6.72 0.78
C ILE A 3 9.90 6.55 0.39
N ASN A 4 9.50 7.22 -0.69
CA ASN A 4 8.16 7.07 -1.25
C ASN A 4 8.10 5.78 -2.07
N ILE A 5 7.15 4.91 -1.73
CA ILE A 5 6.98 3.60 -2.34
C ILE A 5 5.58 3.52 -2.96
N GLY A 6 5.50 2.91 -4.14
CA GLY A 6 4.26 2.48 -4.76
C GLY A 6 4.16 0.95 -4.72
N VAL A 7 2.98 0.42 -4.40
CA VAL A 7 2.71 -1.02 -4.37
C VAL A 7 1.88 -1.41 -5.59
N ILE A 8 2.33 -2.37 -6.38
CA ILE A 8 1.57 -2.92 -7.51
C ILE A 8 1.16 -4.35 -7.14
N GLY A 9 -0.15 -4.54 -6.98
CA GLY A 9 -0.78 -5.75 -6.47
C GLY A 9 -1.30 -5.57 -5.04
N ALA A 10 -2.59 -5.75 -4.86
CA ALA A 10 -3.31 -5.87 -3.60
C ALA A 10 -3.76 -7.32 -3.33
N GLY A 11 -3.00 -8.30 -3.86
CA GLY A 11 -3.12 -9.71 -3.48
C GLY A 11 -2.52 -10.00 -2.11
N ARG A 12 -2.44 -11.29 -1.72
CA ARG A 12 -1.97 -11.72 -0.39
C ARG A 12 -0.60 -11.11 -0.01
N ILE A 13 0.38 -11.21 -0.92
CA ILE A 13 1.74 -10.72 -0.68
C ILE A 13 1.82 -9.19 -0.72
N GLY A 14 1.08 -8.57 -1.65
CA GLY A 14 1.02 -7.11 -1.78
C GLY A 14 0.43 -6.44 -0.54
N LYS A 15 -0.67 -6.98 0.00
CA LYS A 15 -1.27 -6.51 1.26
C LYS A 15 -0.29 -6.65 2.44
N LEU A 16 0.35 -7.81 2.57
CA LEU A 16 1.35 -8.05 3.63
C LEU A 16 2.51 -7.05 3.57
N HIS A 17 3.10 -6.85 2.38
CA HIS A 17 4.21 -5.91 2.23
C HIS A 17 3.77 -4.46 2.44
N ALA A 18 2.60 -4.07 1.93
CA ALA A 18 2.03 -2.75 2.15
C ALA A 18 1.84 -2.47 3.65
N GLU A 19 1.37 -3.46 4.43
CA GLU A 19 1.20 -3.33 5.88
C GLU A 19 2.53 -3.17 6.61
N VAL A 20 3.54 -4.00 6.27
CA VAL A 20 4.88 -3.88 6.84
C VAL A 20 5.48 -2.51 6.53
N LEU A 21 5.40 -2.06 5.27
CA LEU A 21 5.93 -0.77 4.86
C LEU A 21 5.19 0.40 5.53
N ALA A 22 3.86 0.36 5.62
CA ALA A 22 3.07 1.45 6.16
C ALA A 22 3.13 1.54 7.70
N LEU A 23 3.25 0.40 8.40
CA LEU A 23 3.08 0.36 9.86
C LEU A 23 4.34 -0.03 10.62
N ARG A 24 5.34 -0.64 9.96
CA ARG A 24 6.51 -1.24 10.64
C ARG A 24 7.85 -0.76 10.09
N THR A 25 7.87 0.06 9.04
CA THR A 25 9.09 0.61 8.44
C THR A 25 9.05 2.14 8.50
N PRO A 26 9.62 2.77 9.55
CA PRO A 26 9.55 4.23 9.75
C PRO A 26 10.14 5.06 8.60
N GLU A 27 11.05 4.46 7.83
CA GLU A 27 11.72 5.07 6.69
C GLU A 27 10.94 4.91 5.38
N ALA A 28 9.76 4.26 5.40
CA ALA A 28 8.92 4.05 4.24
C ALA A 28 7.65 4.89 4.31
N ASN A 29 7.27 5.46 3.17
CA ASN A 29 5.97 6.10 2.97
C ASN A 29 5.27 5.44 1.78
N VAL A 30 4.20 4.69 2.04
CA VAL A 30 3.41 4.06 0.97
C VAL A 30 2.49 5.11 0.36
N SER A 31 2.91 5.66 -0.78
CA SER A 31 2.26 6.80 -1.44
C SER A 31 1.12 6.39 -2.37
N ALA A 32 1.13 5.14 -2.88
CA ALA A 32 0.09 4.63 -3.76
C ALA A 32 0.03 3.10 -3.74
N ILE A 33 -1.15 2.56 -4.03
CA ILE A 33 -1.36 1.14 -4.34
C ILE A 33 -2.20 0.98 -5.62
N ALA A 34 -1.87 -0.01 -6.44
CA ALA A 34 -2.60 -0.33 -7.65
C ALA A 34 -2.95 -1.82 -7.71
N ASP A 35 -4.14 -2.20 -8.17
CA ASP A 35 -4.49 -3.59 -8.49
C ASP A 35 -5.55 -3.65 -9.60
N ILE A 36 -5.53 -4.71 -10.42
CA ILE A 36 -6.57 -4.91 -11.45
C ILE A 36 -7.97 -5.01 -10.81
N ASN A 37 -8.05 -5.57 -9.62
CA ASN A 37 -9.21 -5.46 -8.74
C ASN A 37 -9.11 -4.18 -7.91
N VAL A 38 -9.60 -3.08 -8.48
CA VAL A 38 -9.60 -1.75 -7.86
C VAL A 38 -10.24 -1.75 -6.47
N ALA A 39 -11.23 -2.60 -6.21
CA ALA A 39 -11.85 -2.72 -4.90
C ALA A 39 -10.85 -3.22 -3.84
N ALA A 40 -9.99 -4.18 -4.19
CA ALA A 40 -8.95 -4.69 -3.30
C ALA A 40 -7.88 -3.62 -3.00
N ALA A 41 -7.50 -2.82 -4.01
CA ALA A 41 -6.59 -1.69 -3.83
C ALA A 41 -7.18 -0.63 -2.89
N ARG A 42 -8.44 -0.23 -3.11
CA ARG A 42 -9.14 0.74 -2.26
C ARG A 42 -9.35 0.27 -0.83
N GLU A 43 -9.72 -1.00 -0.64
CA GLU A 43 -9.86 -1.60 0.68
C GLU A 43 -8.53 -1.57 1.45
N THR A 44 -7.44 -1.95 0.78
CA THR A 44 -6.10 -1.95 1.37
C THR A 44 -5.64 -0.53 1.70
N ALA A 45 -5.89 0.42 0.79
CA ALA A 45 -5.54 1.81 1.00
C ALA A 45 -6.29 2.43 2.18
N ALA A 46 -7.60 2.18 2.30
CA ALA A 46 -8.39 2.64 3.43
C ALA A 46 -7.90 2.06 4.77
N LYS A 47 -7.53 0.77 4.79
CA LYS A 47 -7.00 0.10 5.98
C LYS A 47 -5.64 0.64 6.42
N LEU A 48 -4.77 0.98 5.47
CA LEU A 48 -3.37 1.33 5.73
C LEU A 48 -3.08 2.84 5.63
N GLY A 49 -4.09 3.67 5.34
CA GLY A 49 -3.91 5.12 5.19
C GLY A 49 -3.17 5.53 3.91
N ILE A 50 -3.22 4.73 2.84
CA ILE A 50 -2.53 5.03 1.58
C ILE A 50 -3.38 6.05 0.80
N PRO A 51 -2.81 7.20 0.38
CA PRO A 51 -3.61 8.30 -0.15
C PRO A 51 -4.11 8.08 -1.60
N LYS A 52 -3.50 7.17 -2.36
CA LYS A 52 -3.89 6.89 -3.75
C LYS A 52 -4.09 5.40 -3.98
N ALA A 53 -5.25 5.04 -4.52
CA ALA A 53 -5.60 3.66 -4.90
C ALA A 53 -6.18 3.63 -6.32
N THR A 54 -5.63 2.77 -7.17
CA THR A 54 -6.11 2.58 -8.56
C THR A 54 -6.17 1.12 -8.97
#